data_AF-A0A661FYU2-F1
#
_entry.id   AF-A0A661FYU2-F1
#
_cell.length_a   1.000
_cell.length_b   1.000
_cell.length_c   1.000
_cell.angle_alpha   90.00
_cell.angle_beta   90.00
_cell.angle_gamma   90.00
#
_symmetry.space_group_name_H-M   'P 1'
#
loop_
_entity.id
_entity.type
_entity.pdbx_description
1 polymer ?
#
loop_
_entity_poly.entity_id
_entity_poly.type
_entity_poly.pdbx_seq_one_letter_code
_entity_poly.pdbx_strand_id
1 'polypeptide(L)'
;MYLNRQLEQTPARLKYDLANHIAHKVLHGGDGARTPQVSGDRLSDRRLEAQSPNMDAKDVLYAWRDFECSYFAAALLGPKTAFRQYLARHSYSIDLGHKIDLTATLVMRRMSSVSPYPHWHYFDAYPPGNLRAVYRGNGIPLPWGNMTMISDPCQHWAVFRMLNTHSTKPSAQISVLRAGDDKRLYCCQSVRSKDAAGNPHVLCAGIDLAPALQAQNIDPQLTIDQIEASCNRSGGSGEIPAEARHQLESVGKILNIGWIAEGAVKDATIICPRSSTCPREKNCLGKAKPKLRPKIDDIRQAVLAGESA
;
A
#
# COMPACT_ATOMS: atom_id res chain seq x y z
N MET A 1 4.78 -21.99 26.97
CA MET A 1 4.14 -21.01 26.07
C MET A 1 2.85 -20.55 26.74
N TYR A 2 2.64 -19.25 26.91
CA TYR A 2 1.40 -18.70 27.46
C TYR A 2 0.52 -18.18 26.33
N LEU A 3 -0.74 -18.57 26.31
CA LEU A 3 -1.72 -18.14 25.30
C LEU A 3 -2.81 -17.29 25.96
N ASN A 4 -3.15 -16.15 25.37
CA ASN A 4 -4.38 -15.45 25.73
C ASN A 4 -5.57 -16.29 25.23
N ARG A 5 -6.39 -16.82 26.15
CA ARG A 5 -7.58 -17.64 25.82
C ARG A 5 -8.58 -16.91 24.93
N GLN A 6 -8.60 -15.57 24.93
CA GLN A 6 -9.45 -14.81 23.99
C GLN A 6 -9.10 -15.09 22.52
N LEU A 7 -7.85 -15.50 22.22
CA LEU A 7 -7.45 -15.87 20.85
C LEU A 7 -8.10 -17.17 20.35
N GLU A 8 -8.63 -18.02 21.24
CA GLU A 8 -9.40 -19.21 20.85
C GLU A 8 -10.65 -18.83 20.05
N GLN A 9 -11.20 -17.63 20.28
CA GLN A 9 -12.33 -17.08 19.53
C GLN A 9 -11.92 -16.57 18.14
N THR A 10 -10.62 -16.50 17.84
CA THR A 10 -10.08 -16.02 16.56
C THR A 10 -9.04 -17.00 15.99
N PRO A 11 -9.47 -18.19 15.52
CA PRO A 11 -8.55 -19.27 15.10
C PRO A 11 -7.51 -18.84 14.07
N ALA A 12 -7.87 -17.98 13.11
CA ALA A 12 -6.95 -17.47 12.10
C ALA A 12 -5.79 -16.65 12.71
N ARG A 13 -6.08 -15.86 13.75
CA ARG A 13 -5.06 -15.10 14.48
C ARG A 13 -4.20 -16.03 15.32
N LEU A 14 -4.82 -16.97 16.02
CA LEU A 14 -4.13 -17.98 16.82
C LEU A 14 -3.12 -18.78 15.97
N LYS A 15 -3.52 -19.25 14.78
CA LYS A 15 -2.61 -19.94 13.84
C LYS A 15 -1.38 -19.08 13.50
N TYR A 16 -1.59 -17.78 13.23
CA TYR A 16 -0.50 -16.85 12.96
C TYR A 16 0.44 -16.67 14.16
N ASP A 17 -0.11 -16.45 15.37
CA ASP A 17 0.70 -16.21 16.56
C ASP A 17 1.53 -17.44 16.94
N LEU A 18 0.97 -18.64 16.78
CA LEU A 18 1.70 -19.90 16.94
C LEU A 18 2.80 -20.07 15.89
N ALA A 19 2.50 -19.84 14.61
CA ALA A 19 3.48 -19.91 13.53
C ALA A 19 4.61 -18.90 13.71
N ASN A 20 4.30 -17.70 14.18
CA ASN A 20 5.27 -16.68 14.53
C ASN A 20 6.11 -17.11 15.73
N HIS A 21 5.52 -17.72 16.77
CA HIS A 21 6.28 -18.30 17.88
C HIS A 21 7.27 -19.38 17.43
N ILE A 22 6.84 -20.29 16.55
CA ILE A 22 7.73 -21.29 15.95
C ILE A 22 8.88 -20.59 15.22
N ALA A 23 8.60 -19.54 14.44
CA ALA A 23 9.62 -18.78 13.73
C ALA A 23 10.70 -18.22 14.67
N HIS A 24 10.32 -17.60 15.79
CA HIS A 24 11.31 -17.09 16.76
C HIS A 24 12.16 -18.20 17.38
N LYS A 25 11.57 -19.37 17.63
CA LYS A 25 12.31 -20.53 18.15
C LYS A 25 13.30 -21.06 17.12
N VAL A 26 12.88 -21.18 15.86
CA VAL A 26 13.69 -21.75 14.76
C VAL A 26 14.78 -20.79 14.30
N LEU A 27 14.45 -19.52 14.06
CA LEU A 27 15.37 -18.55 13.47
C LEU A 27 16.30 -17.88 14.48
N HIS A 28 15.90 -17.80 15.75
CA HIS A 28 16.62 -17.00 16.74
C HIS A 28 16.80 -17.71 18.10
N GLY A 29 16.72 -19.04 18.13
CA GLY A 29 16.97 -19.84 19.34
C GLY A 29 15.97 -19.62 20.48
N GLY A 30 14.94 -18.79 20.26
CA GLY A 30 13.94 -18.52 21.27
C GLY A 30 14.43 -17.78 22.50
N ASP A 31 15.49 -16.97 22.35
CA ASP A 31 16.18 -16.14 23.35
C ASP A 31 15.29 -15.15 24.14
N GLY A 32 14.00 -15.03 23.80
CA GLY A 32 13.05 -14.18 24.50
C GLY A 32 13.10 -12.71 24.10
N ALA A 33 13.96 -12.33 23.15
CA ALA A 33 13.98 -11.00 22.55
C ALA A 33 12.79 -10.83 21.60
N ARG A 34 11.64 -10.52 22.19
CA ARG A 34 10.39 -10.23 21.48
C ARG A 34 9.89 -8.87 21.88
N THR A 35 9.61 -8.02 20.90
CA THR A 35 8.75 -6.87 21.13
C THR A 35 7.38 -7.41 21.55
N PRO A 36 6.74 -6.90 22.62
CA PRO A 36 5.36 -7.23 22.90
C PRO A 36 4.52 -6.89 21.66
N GLN A 37 3.97 -7.91 20.97
CA GLN A 37 3.04 -7.68 19.87
C GLN A 37 1.71 -7.21 20.46
N VAL A 38 1.63 -5.92 20.79
CA VAL A 38 0.39 -5.29 21.25
C VAL A 38 -0.54 -5.16 20.04
N SER A 39 -1.66 -5.85 20.12
CA SER A 39 -2.78 -5.66 19.20
C SER A 39 -3.53 -4.40 19.63
N GLY A 40 -3.82 -3.51 18.68
CA GLY A 40 -4.40 -2.21 18.96
C GLY A 40 -3.41 -1.21 19.55
N ASP A 41 -3.00 -0.26 18.72
CA ASP A 41 -2.14 0.81 19.17
C ASP A 41 -2.98 1.88 19.89
N ARG A 42 -3.24 1.66 21.17
CA ARG A 42 -3.47 2.75 22.14
C ARG A 42 -2.13 3.17 22.79
N LEU A 43 -0.99 2.99 22.13
CA LEU A 43 0.28 3.59 22.56
C LEU A 43 0.43 4.99 21.92
N SER A 44 -0.57 5.85 22.11
CA SER A 44 -0.29 7.29 22.10
C SER A 44 0.69 7.64 23.23
N ASP A 45 0.74 6.87 24.31
CA ASP A 45 1.44 7.27 25.53
C ASP A 45 2.86 6.71 25.68
N ARG A 46 3.28 5.68 24.93
CA ARG A 46 4.69 5.20 24.97
C ARG A 46 5.59 5.74 23.86
N ARG A 47 5.04 6.42 22.86
CA ARG A 47 5.84 7.07 21.81
C ARG A 47 6.10 8.56 22.07
N LEU A 48 5.50 9.15 23.09
CA LEU A 48 5.80 10.54 23.47
C LEU A 48 7.19 10.70 24.10
N GLU A 49 7.81 9.64 24.62
CA GLU A 49 9.19 9.70 25.15
C GLU A 49 10.29 9.34 24.13
N ALA A 50 9.93 8.88 22.93
CA ALA A 50 10.91 8.59 21.87
C ALA A 50 10.93 9.71 20.81
N GLN A 51 11.05 10.96 21.26
CA GLN A 51 11.53 12.07 20.41
C GLN A 51 13.08 12.12 20.39
N SER A 52 13.74 10.97 20.52
CA SER A 52 15.18 10.88 20.29
C SER A 52 15.41 10.65 18.80
N PRO A 53 16.15 11.53 18.10
CA PRO A 53 16.51 11.32 16.69
C PRO A 53 17.42 10.09 16.46
N ASN A 54 17.89 9.44 17.53
CA ASN A 54 18.67 8.21 17.46
C ASN A 54 17.76 6.99 17.64
N MET A 55 17.48 6.32 16.54
CA MET A 55 16.92 4.97 16.52
C MET A 55 17.95 4.00 17.12
N ASP A 56 17.64 3.35 18.25
CA ASP A 56 18.56 2.40 18.90
C ASP A 56 18.80 1.20 17.97
N ALA A 57 20.06 0.79 17.80
CA ALA A 57 20.44 -0.38 17.02
C ALA A 57 19.72 -1.66 17.50
N LYS A 58 19.42 -1.73 18.80
CA LYS A 58 18.64 -2.82 19.39
C LYS A 58 17.19 -2.85 18.91
N ASP A 59 16.55 -1.69 18.77
CA ASP A 59 15.19 -1.57 18.25
C ASP A 59 15.11 -1.96 16.77
N VAL A 60 16.13 -1.54 15.98
CA VAL A 60 16.26 -1.97 14.59
C VAL A 60 16.39 -3.48 14.48
N LEU A 61 17.24 -4.09 15.31
CA LEU A 61 17.44 -5.53 15.34
C LEU A 61 16.14 -6.28 15.68
N TYR A 62 15.40 -5.82 16.70
CA TYR A 62 14.12 -6.44 17.07
C TYR A 62 13.06 -6.28 15.99
N ALA A 63 12.95 -5.11 15.36
CA ALA A 63 12.05 -4.90 14.23
C ALA A 63 12.40 -5.82 13.04
N TRP A 64 13.69 -6.00 12.75
CA TRP A 64 14.15 -6.90 11.69
C TRP A 64 13.80 -8.36 11.99
N ARG A 65 14.06 -8.82 13.22
CA ARG A 65 13.72 -10.18 13.66
C ARG A 65 12.21 -10.44 13.61
N ASP A 66 11.41 -9.47 14.06
CA ASP A 66 9.95 -9.55 13.98
C ASP A 66 9.46 -9.63 12.52
N PHE A 67 10.12 -8.92 11.60
CA PHE A 67 9.86 -9.01 10.17
C PHE A 67 10.19 -10.40 9.60
N GLU A 68 11.39 -10.95 9.89
CA GLU A 68 11.81 -12.29 9.47
C GLU A 68 10.86 -13.37 9.99
N CYS A 69 10.52 -13.30 11.28
CA CYS A 69 9.60 -14.24 11.91
C CYS A 69 8.19 -14.16 11.32
N SER A 70 7.72 -12.95 11.00
CA SER A 70 6.43 -12.77 10.32
C SER A 70 6.44 -13.33 8.90
N TYR A 71 7.54 -13.18 8.17
CA TYR A 71 7.69 -13.76 6.83
C TYR A 71 7.72 -15.29 6.88
N PHE A 72 8.46 -15.87 7.82
CA PHE A 72 8.48 -17.30 8.07
C PHE A 72 7.08 -17.83 8.42
N ALA A 73 6.36 -17.18 9.34
CA ALA A 73 5.02 -17.58 9.74
C ALA A 73 4.05 -17.61 8.53
N ALA A 74 4.11 -16.58 7.67
CA ALA A 74 3.32 -16.55 6.45
C ALA A 74 3.72 -17.65 5.47
N ALA A 75 5.01 -18.01 5.37
CA ALA A 75 5.49 -19.08 4.52
C ALA A 75 5.10 -20.48 5.05
N LEU A 76 5.08 -20.66 6.36
CA LEU A 76 4.63 -21.88 7.02
C LEU A 76 3.12 -22.10 6.82
N LEU A 77 2.31 -21.06 7.04
CA LEU A 77 0.86 -21.11 6.88
C LEU A 77 0.40 -21.10 5.43
N GLY A 78 1.20 -20.53 4.53
CA GLY A 78 0.96 -20.50 3.09
C GLY A 78 2.16 -21.04 2.31
N PRO A 79 2.32 -22.38 2.20
CA PRO A 79 3.40 -22.99 1.42
C PRO A 79 3.40 -22.49 -0.02
N LYS A 80 4.57 -22.08 -0.54
CA LYS A 80 4.70 -21.28 -1.78
C LYS A 80 3.87 -21.81 -2.97
N THR A 81 4.06 -23.09 -3.31
CA THR A 81 3.42 -23.70 -4.50
C THR A 81 1.91 -23.84 -4.31
N ALA A 82 1.48 -24.42 -3.18
CA ALA A 82 0.06 -24.63 -2.88
C ALA A 82 -0.70 -23.30 -2.77
N PHE A 83 -0.11 -22.32 -2.07
CA PHE A 83 -0.72 -21.01 -1.87
C PHE A 83 -0.82 -20.22 -3.18
N ARG A 84 0.20 -20.30 -4.05
CA ARG A 84 0.13 -19.71 -5.39
C ARG A 84 -1.01 -20.30 -6.21
N GLN A 85 -1.14 -21.63 -6.24
CA GLN A 85 -2.24 -22.29 -6.95
C GLN A 85 -3.61 -21.89 -6.37
N TYR A 86 -3.70 -21.78 -5.04
CA TYR A 86 -4.90 -21.33 -4.36
C TYR A 86 -5.30 -19.89 -4.75
N LEU A 87 -4.34 -18.97 -4.79
CA LEU A 87 -4.54 -17.59 -5.23
C LEU A 87 -4.98 -17.52 -6.70
N ALA A 88 -4.33 -18.29 -7.58
CA ALA A 88 -4.65 -18.33 -9.00
C ALA A 88 -6.08 -18.87 -9.25
N ARG A 89 -6.52 -19.91 -8.54
CA ARG A 89 -7.90 -20.45 -8.66
C ARG A 89 -8.98 -19.45 -8.30
N HIS A 90 -8.63 -18.41 -7.55
CA HIS A 90 -9.55 -17.40 -7.05
C HIS A 90 -9.20 -16.00 -7.55
N SER A 91 -8.45 -15.93 -8.66
CA SER A 91 -8.05 -14.70 -9.33
C SER A 91 -7.49 -13.62 -8.40
N TYR A 92 -6.70 -14.03 -7.40
CA TYR A 92 -6.08 -13.17 -6.38
C TYR A 92 -7.06 -12.26 -5.63
N SER A 93 -8.29 -12.70 -5.38
CA SER A 93 -9.22 -11.97 -4.50
C SER A 93 -8.62 -11.77 -3.09
N ILE A 94 -8.78 -10.58 -2.53
CA ILE A 94 -8.23 -10.27 -1.20
C ILE A 94 -9.01 -10.88 -0.04
N ASP A 95 -10.27 -11.23 -0.26
CA ASP A 95 -11.17 -11.83 0.74
C ASP A 95 -11.26 -13.35 0.58
N LEU A 96 -10.10 -14.01 0.56
CA LEU A 96 -10.01 -15.48 0.44
C LEU A 96 -9.55 -16.16 1.72
N GLY A 97 -9.10 -15.38 2.71
CA GLY A 97 -8.51 -15.90 3.93
C GLY A 97 -9.51 -16.71 4.75
N HIS A 98 -10.78 -16.30 4.78
CA HIS A 98 -11.83 -16.96 5.56
C HIS A 98 -12.06 -18.43 5.14
N LYS A 99 -11.78 -18.81 3.89
CA LYS A 99 -11.96 -20.19 3.40
C LYS A 99 -10.90 -21.16 3.91
N ILE A 100 -9.78 -20.65 4.43
CA ILE A 100 -8.63 -21.45 4.91
C ILE A 100 -8.19 -20.99 6.32
N ASP A 101 -9.06 -20.30 7.04
CA ASP A 101 -8.82 -19.67 8.34
C ASP A 101 -7.50 -18.86 8.41
N LEU A 102 -7.24 -18.02 7.40
CA LEU A 102 -6.14 -17.07 7.43
C LEU A 102 -6.69 -15.64 7.44
N THR A 103 -5.94 -14.72 8.05
CA THR A 103 -6.31 -13.31 8.06
C THR A 103 -6.07 -12.67 6.68
N ALA A 104 -6.87 -11.67 6.32
CA ALA A 104 -6.68 -10.92 5.07
C ALA A 104 -5.26 -10.31 5.00
N THR A 105 -4.74 -9.79 6.11
CA THR A 105 -3.36 -9.30 6.24
C THR A 105 -2.34 -10.35 5.81
N LEU A 106 -2.46 -11.60 6.30
CA LEU A 106 -1.54 -12.67 5.94
C LEU A 106 -1.66 -13.00 4.45
N VAL A 107 -2.89 -13.15 3.94
CA VAL A 107 -3.14 -13.48 2.52
C VAL A 107 -2.51 -12.43 1.62
N MET A 108 -2.81 -11.14 1.82
CA MET A 108 -2.29 -10.05 0.98
C MET A 108 -0.77 -9.92 1.07
N ARG A 109 -0.17 -10.03 2.26
CA ARG A 109 1.30 -10.05 2.42
C ARG A 109 1.91 -11.25 1.72
N ARG A 110 1.24 -12.40 1.74
CA ARG A 110 1.73 -13.61 1.08
C ARG A 110 1.64 -13.49 -0.44
N MET A 111 0.59 -12.87 -0.99
CA MET A 111 0.44 -12.59 -2.43
C MET A 111 1.70 -11.96 -3.03
N SER A 112 2.24 -10.91 -2.39
CA SER A 112 3.43 -10.19 -2.88
C SER A 112 4.72 -11.02 -2.89
N SER A 113 4.74 -12.17 -2.21
CA SER A 113 5.91 -13.06 -2.10
C SER A 113 5.81 -14.34 -2.92
N VAL A 114 4.59 -14.74 -3.32
CA VAL A 114 4.37 -16.01 -4.05
C VAL A 114 3.83 -15.81 -5.47
N SER A 115 3.23 -14.66 -5.76
CA SER A 115 2.75 -14.33 -7.10
C SER A 115 3.89 -14.44 -8.12
N PRO A 116 3.65 -14.98 -9.33
CA PRO A 116 4.64 -14.96 -10.40
C PRO A 116 4.90 -13.54 -10.92
N TYR A 117 3.92 -12.64 -10.78
CA TYR A 117 4.10 -11.23 -11.11
C TYR A 117 4.82 -10.56 -9.93
N PRO A 118 6.00 -9.94 -10.12
CA PRO A 118 6.80 -9.43 -9.00
C PRO A 118 6.37 -8.02 -8.56
N HIS A 119 5.55 -7.34 -9.36
CA HIS A 119 5.23 -5.95 -9.15
C HIS A 119 4.01 -5.77 -8.22
N TRP A 120 4.15 -6.13 -6.94
CA TRP A 120 3.11 -5.95 -5.90
C TRP A 120 3.50 -4.95 -4.83
N HIS A 121 2.49 -4.35 -4.21
CA HIS A 121 2.59 -3.58 -2.98
C HIS A 121 1.46 -3.92 -2.01
N TYR A 122 1.71 -3.70 -0.72
CA TYR A 122 0.72 -3.86 0.33
C TYR A 122 0.81 -2.72 1.34
N PHE A 123 -0.36 -2.25 1.79
CA PHE A 123 -0.50 -1.24 2.84
C PHE A 123 -1.46 -1.70 3.94
N ASP A 124 -1.12 -1.38 5.18
CA ASP A 124 -2.00 -1.46 6.36
C ASP A 124 -2.14 -0.05 6.95
N ALA A 125 -3.33 0.54 6.86
CA ALA A 125 -3.58 1.92 7.23
C ALA A 125 -4.59 2.05 8.38
N TYR A 126 -4.27 2.88 9.36
CA TYR A 126 -5.12 3.19 10.49
C TYR A 126 -5.57 4.67 10.43
N PRO A 127 -6.81 5.00 10.85
CA PRO A 127 -7.20 6.39 11.05
C PRO A 127 -6.23 7.11 12.01
N PRO A 128 -5.94 8.42 11.81
CA PRO A 128 -6.46 9.31 10.75
C PRO A 128 -5.64 9.29 9.43
N GLY A 129 -4.80 8.28 9.19
CA GLY A 129 -3.97 8.19 7.97
C GLY A 129 -2.58 7.58 8.18
N ASN A 130 -2.37 6.84 9.27
CA ASN A 130 -1.09 6.24 9.59
C ASN A 130 -0.91 4.91 8.87
N LEU A 131 0.20 4.72 8.15
CA LEU A 131 0.56 3.41 7.60
C LEU A 131 1.36 2.61 8.63
N ARG A 132 0.77 1.54 9.15
CA ARG A 132 1.42 0.64 10.12
C ARG A 132 2.39 -0.31 9.45
N ALA A 133 2.12 -0.71 8.21
CA ALA A 133 2.98 -1.63 7.49
C ALA A 133 2.93 -1.38 5.98
N VAL A 134 4.11 -1.46 5.37
CA VAL A 134 4.29 -1.36 3.92
C VAL A 134 5.18 -2.51 3.48
N TYR A 135 4.73 -3.31 2.49
CA TYR A 135 5.52 -4.41 1.94
C TYR A 135 5.66 -4.24 0.43
N ARG A 136 6.92 -4.29 -0.05
CA ARG A 136 7.35 -4.18 -1.46
C ARG A 136 6.85 -2.89 -2.13
N GLY A 137 7.79 -2.01 -2.46
CA GLY A 137 7.54 -0.88 -3.34
C GLY A 137 8.06 -1.24 -4.72
N ASN A 138 7.19 -1.35 -5.72
CA ASN A 138 7.55 -1.49 -7.15
C ASN A 138 8.22 -0.21 -7.68
N GLY A 139 9.24 0.25 -6.97
CA GLY A 139 9.71 1.62 -7.03
C GLY A 139 8.61 2.66 -6.80
N ILE A 140 7.42 2.31 -6.25
CA ILE A 140 6.37 3.31 -5.91
C ILE A 140 7.13 4.41 -5.19
N PRO A 141 7.11 5.66 -5.70
CA PRO A 141 7.63 6.78 -4.96
C PRO A 141 6.67 6.94 -3.78
N LEU A 142 6.90 6.13 -2.76
CA LEU A 142 6.21 6.23 -1.51
C LEU A 142 6.64 7.59 -1.01
N PRO A 143 5.69 8.47 -0.67
CA PRO A 143 6.02 9.77 -0.11
C PRO A 143 6.88 9.74 1.17
N TRP A 144 7.24 8.56 1.72
CA TRP A 144 7.86 8.41 3.05
C TRP A 144 8.93 7.29 3.11
N GLY A 145 10.06 7.60 3.75
CA GLY A 145 11.15 6.66 4.07
C GLY A 145 11.18 6.16 5.53
N ASN A 146 10.24 6.57 6.39
CA ASN A 146 10.32 6.34 7.84
C ASN A 146 9.02 5.95 8.57
N MET A 147 7.92 5.62 7.87
CA MET A 147 6.66 5.14 8.49
C MET A 147 6.03 6.07 9.56
N THR A 148 6.40 7.35 9.61
CA THR A 148 5.83 8.32 10.56
C THR A 148 4.46 8.83 10.12
N MET A 149 3.67 9.34 11.09
CA MET A 149 2.40 10.04 10.82
C MET A 149 2.59 11.10 9.74
N ILE A 150 1.74 11.06 8.74
CA ILE A 150 1.84 11.90 7.56
C ILE A 150 1.00 13.14 7.83
N SER A 151 1.64 14.31 7.82
CA SER A 151 0.93 15.58 7.99
C SER A 151 0.06 15.96 6.77
N ASP A 152 0.35 15.40 5.59
CA ASP A 152 -0.27 15.80 4.32
C ASP A 152 -0.47 14.65 3.28
N PRO A 153 -1.17 13.54 3.63
CA PRO A 153 -1.38 12.43 2.70
C PRO A 153 -2.41 12.81 1.62
N CYS A 154 -2.19 12.32 0.39
CA CYS A 154 -3.17 12.42 -0.68
C CYS A 154 -4.43 11.60 -0.36
N GLN A 155 -5.55 12.28 -0.11
CA GLN A 155 -6.82 11.64 0.25
C GLN A 155 -7.44 10.78 -0.86
N HIS A 156 -6.89 10.82 -2.08
CA HIS A 156 -7.39 10.07 -3.22
C HIS A 156 -6.81 8.66 -3.37
N TRP A 157 -5.80 8.29 -2.57
CA TRP A 157 -5.32 6.91 -2.57
C TRP A 157 -6.43 5.96 -2.13
N ALA A 158 -6.50 4.80 -2.77
CA ALA A 158 -7.53 3.80 -2.49
C ALA A 158 -7.64 3.43 -1.00
N VAL A 159 -6.50 3.41 -0.29
CA VAL A 159 -6.45 3.10 1.14
C VAL A 159 -7.06 4.22 2.00
N PHE A 160 -6.79 5.50 1.70
CA PHE A 160 -7.31 6.64 2.45
C PHE A 160 -8.78 6.93 2.12
N ARG A 161 -9.19 6.76 0.87
CA ARG A 161 -10.62 6.83 0.49
C ARG A 161 -11.46 5.83 1.28
N MET A 162 -10.99 4.59 1.41
CA MET A 162 -11.71 3.53 2.11
C MET A 162 -11.86 3.82 3.62
N LEU A 163 -10.88 4.52 4.24
CA LEU A 163 -10.98 4.93 5.65
C LEU A 163 -12.19 5.81 5.94
N ASN A 164 -12.63 6.59 4.94
CA ASN A 164 -13.78 7.48 5.03
C ASN A 164 -15.12 6.82 4.62
N THR A 165 -15.12 5.51 4.34
CA THR A 165 -16.34 4.77 3.99
C THR A 165 -16.81 3.86 5.12
N HIS A 166 -18.13 3.58 5.15
CA HIS A 166 -18.71 2.60 6.06
C HIS A 166 -18.79 1.18 5.47
N SER A 167 -18.45 1.00 4.20
CA SER A 167 -18.51 -0.29 3.53
C SER A 167 -17.44 -1.25 4.08
N THR A 168 -17.83 -2.51 4.28
CA THR A 168 -16.92 -3.61 4.59
C THR A 168 -16.56 -4.44 3.35
N LYS A 169 -17.18 -4.16 2.20
CA LYS A 169 -16.89 -4.87 0.96
C LYS A 169 -15.56 -4.40 0.34
N PRO A 170 -14.77 -5.31 -0.25
CA PRO A 170 -13.62 -4.94 -1.07
C PRO A 170 -13.96 -3.91 -2.15
N SER A 171 -13.04 -2.99 -2.41
CA SER A 171 -13.17 -2.02 -3.50
C SER A 171 -11.88 -1.92 -4.31
N ALA A 172 -11.98 -2.23 -5.60
CA ALA A 172 -10.93 -2.01 -6.58
C ALA A 172 -10.91 -0.56 -7.09
N GLN A 173 -9.73 -0.01 -7.33
CA GLN A 173 -9.48 1.32 -7.90
C GLN A 173 -8.30 1.29 -8.87
N ILE A 174 -8.49 1.85 -10.07
CA ILE A 174 -7.39 2.19 -10.99
C ILE A 174 -6.90 3.59 -10.66
N SER A 175 -5.58 3.75 -10.52
CA SER A 175 -4.96 5.01 -10.11
C SER A 175 -3.79 5.38 -11.00
N VAL A 176 -3.74 6.63 -11.44
CA VAL A 176 -2.55 7.23 -12.06
C VAL A 176 -1.80 8.00 -10.99
N LEU A 177 -0.61 7.53 -10.62
CA LEU A 177 0.29 8.25 -9.71
C LEU A 177 1.19 9.17 -10.52
N ARG A 178 1.20 10.44 -10.14
CA ARG A 178 2.12 11.44 -10.70
C ARG A 178 3.11 11.92 -9.66
N ALA A 179 4.39 11.75 -9.95
CA ALA A 179 5.51 12.20 -9.13
C ALA A 179 6.49 13.01 -9.99
N GLY A 180 6.22 14.31 -10.15
CA GLY A 180 6.93 15.14 -11.11
C GLY A 180 6.55 14.75 -12.55
N ASP A 181 7.56 14.40 -13.34
CA ASP A 181 7.39 13.95 -14.72
C ASP A 181 7.11 12.44 -14.83
N ASP A 182 7.38 11.68 -13.76
CA ASP A 182 7.08 10.25 -13.71
C ASP A 182 5.57 10.01 -13.53
N LYS A 183 5.00 9.22 -14.44
CA LYS A 183 3.62 8.74 -14.37
C LYS A 183 3.60 7.22 -14.27
N ARG A 184 2.77 6.70 -13.36
CA ARG A 184 2.66 5.26 -13.10
C ARG A 184 1.22 4.83 -12.96
N LEU A 185 0.92 3.64 -13.46
CA LEU A 185 -0.43 3.07 -13.44
C LEU A 185 -0.52 1.96 -12.40
N TYR A 186 -1.39 2.13 -11.44
CA TYR A 186 -1.66 1.12 -10.42
C TYR A 186 -3.10 0.64 -10.47
N CYS A 187 -3.27 -0.62 -10.13
CA CYS A 187 -4.54 -1.10 -9.62
C CYS A 187 -4.35 -1.41 -8.13
N CYS A 188 -5.33 -1.11 -7.30
CA CYS A 188 -5.37 -1.52 -5.90
C CYS A 188 -6.74 -2.07 -5.53
N GLN A 189 -6.79 -3.05 -4.63
CA GLN A 189 -8.01 -3.50 -3.95
C GLN A 189 -7.87 -3.29 -2.45
N SER A 190 -8.79 -2.54 -1.86
CA SER A 190 -8.81 -2.20 -0.44
C SER A 190 -10.01 -2.83 0.28
N VAL A 191 -9.84 -3.21 1.54
CA VAL A 191 -10.93 -3.68 2.41
C VAL A 191 -10.80 -3.09 3.81
N ARG A 192 -11.93 -2.66 4.38
CA ARG A 192 -11.99 -2.20 5.78
C ARG A 192 -12.10 -3.41 6.69
N SER A 193 -11.28 -3.45 7.73
CA SER A 193 -11.27 -4.53 8.71
C SER A 193 -11.14 -3.99 10.13
N LYS A 194 -11.03 -4.89 11.09
CA LYS A 194 -10.68 -4.57 12.48
C LYS A 194 -9.49 -5.42 12.89
N ASP A 195 -8.54 -4.81 13.60
CA ASP A 195 -7.45 -5.56 14.19
C ASP A 195 -7.93 -6.39 15.40
N ALA A 196 -7.02 -7.18 15.98
CA ALA A 196 -7.36 -8.07 17.09
C ALA A 196 -7.79 -7.34 18.38
N ALA A 197 -7.57 -6.03 18.49
CA ALA A 197 -8.09 -5.20 19.57
C ALA A 197 -9.36 -4.42 19.17
N GLY A 198 -9.93 -4.72 18.01
CA GLY A 198 -11.16 -4.11 17.51
C GLY A 198 -10.96 -2.75 16.84
N ASN A 199 -9.72 -2.27 16.67
CA ASN A 199 -9.47 -0.98 16.06
C ASN A 199 -9.70 -1.04 14.55
N PRO A 200 -10.38 -0.05 13.97
CA PRO A 200 -10.62 -0.02 12.54
C PRO A 200 -9.32 0.27 11.79
N HIS A 201 -9.11 -0.45 10.69
CA HIS A 201 -8.02 -0.21 9.75
C HIS A 201 -8.44 -0.61 8.34
N VAL A 202 -7.64 -0.22 7.36
CA VAL A 202 -7.83 -0.58 5.95
C VAL A 202 -6.61 -1.34 5.47
N LEU A 203 -6.87 -2.50 4.90
CA LEU A 203 -5.87 -3.33 4.24
C LEU A 203 -5.97 -3.10 2.74
N CYS A 204 -4.84 -2.94 2.08
CA CYS A 204 -4.78 -2.71 0.64
C CYS A 204 -3.68 -3.56 0.01
N ALA A 205 -4.01 -4.25 -1.08
CA ALA A 205 -3.05 -4.87 -1.97
C ALA A 205 -3.15 -4.19 -3.33
N GLY A 206 -2.02 -3.99 -4.01
CA GLY A 206 -2.03 -3.43 -5.34
C GLY A 206 -0.84 -3.85 -6.19
N ILE A 207 -0.89 -3.52 -7.47
CA ILE A 207 0.14 -3.85 -8.45
C ILE A 207 0.44 -2.68 -9.36
N ASP A 208 1.67 -2.62 -9.86
CA ASP A 208 2.02 -1.77 -11.01
C ASP A 208 1.57 -2.48 -12.30
N LEU A 209 0.86 -1.78 -13.18
CA LEU A 209 0.34 -2.35 -14.42
C LEU A 209 1.28 -2.14 -15.62
N ALA A 210 2.25 -1.21 -15.52
CA ALA A 210 3.11 -0.87 -16.65
C ALA A 210 3.94 -2.06 -17.17
N PRO A 211 4.60 -2.89 -16.33
CA PRO A 211 5.33 -4.05 -16.81
C PRO A 211 4.46 -5.08 -17.54
N ALA A 212 3.20 -5.24 -17.12
CA ALA A 212 2.27 -6.18 -17.75
C ALA A 212 1.69 -5.66 -19.08
N LEU A 213 1.59 -4.34 -19.25
CA LEU A 213 1.28 -3.71 -20.54
C LEU A 213 2.45 -3.87 -21.52
N GLN A 214 3.68 -3.60 -21.07
CA GLN A 214 4.90 -3.77 -21.88
C GLN A 214 5.07 -5.21 -22.36
N ALA A 215 4.81 -6.20 -21.50
CA ALA A 215 4.88 -7.62 -21.86
C ALA A 215 3.89 -8.01 -22.99
N GLN A 216 2.87 -7.18 -23.26
CA GLN A 216 1.93 -7.34 -24.36
C GLN A 216 2.23 -6.43 -25.56
N ASN A 217 3.41 -5.79 -25.60
CA ASN A 217 3.79 -4.79 -26.59
C ASN A 217 2.87 -3.56 -26.62
N ILE A 218 2.25 -3.23 -25.49
CA ILE A 218 1.47 -2.00 -25.31
C ILE A 218 2.37 -0.97 -24.63
N ASP A 219 2.46 0.23 -25.18
CA ASP A 219 3.16 1.35 -24.53
C ASP A 219 2.35 1.84 -23.32
N PRO A 220 2.84 1.64 -22.08
CA PRO A 220 2.11 2.06 -20.89
C PRO A 220 1.90 3.56 -20.81
N GLN A 221 2.80 4.38 -21.38
CA GLN A 221 2.67 5.84 -21.30
C GLN A 221 1.47 6.33 -22.10
N LEU A 222 1.21 5.75 -23.27
CA LEU A 222 0.00 6.06 -24.03
C LEU A 222 -1.27 5.71 -23.25
N THR A 223 -1.32 4.52 -22.63
CA THR A 223 -2.45 4.12 -21.78
C THR A 223 -2.63 5.06 -20.59
N ILE A 224 -1.53 5.41 -19.92
CA ILE A 224 -1.51 6.33 -18.77
C ILE A 224 -2.02 7.71 -19.17
N ASP A 225 -1.52 8.26 -20.27
CA ASP A 225 -1.87 9.60 -20.76
C ASP A 225 -3.35 9.68 -21.16
N GLN A 226 -3.90 8.63 -21.78
CA GLN A 226 -5.33 8.55 -22.08
C GLN A 226 -6.19 8.59 -20.81
N ILE A 227 -5.82 7.80 -19.79
CA ILE A 227 -6.53 7.76 -18.51
C ILE A 227 -6.38 9.10 -17.76
N GLU A 228 -5.18 9.67 -17.73
CA GLU A 228 -4.89 10.94 -17.09
C GLU A 228 -5.71 12.08 -17.73
N ALA A 229 -5.72 12.16 -19.05
CA ALA A 229 -6.48 13.18 -19.77
C ALA A 229 -7.98 13.09 -19.47
N SER A 230 -8.52 11.88 -19.39
CA SER A 230 -9.91 11.66 -18.97
C SER A 230 -10.16 12.13 -17.53
N CYS A 231 -9.28 11.74 -16.60
CA CYS A 231 -9.38 12.16 -15.21
C CYS A 231 -9.31 13.69 -15.07
N ASN A 232 -8.36 14.36 -15.72
CA ASN A 232 -8.18 15.81 -15.61
C ASN A 232 -9.42 16.58 -16.09
N ARG A 233 -10.04 16.16 -17.20
CA ARG A 233 -11.31 16.76 -17.69
C ARG A 233 -12.44 16.68 -16.65
N SER A 234 -12.42 15.66 -15.80
CA SER A 234 -13.42 15.42 -14.75
C SER A 234 -12.92 15.83 -13.35
N GLY A 235 -11.96 16.76 -13.27
CA GLY A 235 -11.48 17.30 -12.00
C GLY A 235 -10.57 16.36 -11.20
N GLY A 236 -10.09 15.28 -11.83
CA GLY A 236 -9.06 14.35 -11.38
C GLY A 236 -9.54 12.93 -11.05
N SER A 237 -10.83 12.64 -11.28
CA SER A 237 -11.38 11.28 -11.35
C SER A 237 -12.33 11.21 -12.53
N GLY A 238 -12.22 10.20 -13.38
CA GLY A 238 -13.03 10.11 -14.59
C GLY A 238 -13.03 8.73 -15.21
N GLU A 239 -13.95 8.53 -16.15
CA GLU A 239 -14.14 7.25 -16.83
C GLU A 239 -12.88 6.84 -17.60
N ILE A 240 -12.51 5.56 -17.49
CA ILE A 240 -11.41 4.98 -18.26
C ILE A 240 -11.82 4.86 -19.73
N PRO A 241 -11.07 5.46 -20.69
CA PRO A 241 -11.38 5.34 -22.12
C PRO A 241 -11.45 3.88 -22.60
N ALA A 242 -12.30 3.60 -23.59
CA ALA A 242 -12.59 2.23 -24.05
C ALA A 242 -11.33 1.44 -24.45
N GLU A 243 -10.39 2.06 -25.15
CA GLU A 243 -9.13 1.42 -25.54
C GLU A 243 -8.29 1.04 -24.31
N ALA A 244 -8.06 1.99 -23.40
CA ALA A 244 -7.36 1.72 -22.15
C ALA A 244 -8.07 0.66 -21.29
N ARG A 245 -9.42 0.65 -21.26
CA ARG A 245 -10.21 -0.37 -20.56
C ARG A 245 -9.95 -1.77 -21.15
N HIS A 246 -9.98 -1.91 -22.48
CA HIS A 246 -9.70 -3.18 -23.14
C HIS A 246 -8.27 -3.69 -22.84
N GLN A 247 -7.28 -2.79 -22.86
CA GLN A 247 -5.90 -3.12 -22.49
C GLN A 247 -5.79 -3.61 -21.03
N LEU A 248 -6.46 -2.93 -20.09
CA LEU A 248 -6.52 -3.33 -18.69
C LEU A 248 -7.23 -4.68 -18.48
N GLU A 249 -8.31 -4.94 -19.20
CA GLU A 249 -9.01 -6.23 -19.17
C GLU A 249 -8.13 -7.37 -19.70
N SER A 250 -7.36 -7.13 -20.76
CA SER A 250 -6.38 -8.10 -21.29
C SER A 250 -5.29 -8.41 -20.26
N VAL A 251 -4.67 -7.38 -19.67
CA VAL A 251 -3.72 -7.53 -18.56
C VAL A 251 -4.35 -8.31 -17.39
N GLY A 252 -5.59 -7.99 -17.03
CA GLY A 252 -6.36 -8.67 -15.98
C GLY A 252 -6.46 -10.17 -16.20
N LYS A 253 -6.77 -10.59 -17.43
CA LYS A 253 -6.88 -11.99 -17.83
C LYS A 253 -5.51 -12.70 -17.78
N ILE A 254 -4.45 -12.08 -18.30
CA ILE A 254 -3.11 -12.68 -18.36
C ILE A 254 -2.52 -12.85 -16.96
N LEU A 255 -2.62 -11.83 -16.11
CA LEU A 255 -2.16 -11.93 -14.73
C LEU A 255 -3.08 -12.81 -13.88
N ASN A 256 -4.30 -13.08 -14.37
CA ASN A 256 -5.39 -13.73 -13.65
C ASN A 256 -5.70 -13.01 -12.33
N ILE A 257 -5.72 -11.67 -12.36
CA ILE A 257 -6.00 -10.82 -11.18
C ILE A 257 -7.36 -10.15 -11.42
N GLY A 258 -8.40 -10.67 -10.77
CA GLY A 258 -9.80 -10.31 -11.09
C GLY A 258 -10.14 -8.86 -10.80
N TRP A 259 -9.54 -8.29 -9.75
CA TRP A 259 -9.82 -6.93 -9.33
C TRP A 259 -9.26 -5.84 -10.26
N ILE A 260 -8.47 -6.20 -11.27
CA ILE A 260 -8.11 -5.28 -12.37
C ILE A 260 -9.34 -4.96 -13.22
N ALA A 261 -10.09 -5.99 -13.64
CA ALA A 261 -11.32 -5.81 -14.40
C ALA A 261 -12.40 -5.11 -13.56
N GLU A 262 -12.55 -5.46 -12.29
CA GLU A 262 -13.46 -4.76 -11.36
C GLU A 262 -13.11 -3.27 -11.19
N GLY A 263 -11.83 -2.92 -11.27
CA GLY A 263 -11.37 -1.53 -11.23
C GLY A 263 -11.57 -0.80 -12.56
N ALA A 264 -11.41 -1.49 -13.69
CA ALA A 264 -11.46 -0.92 -15.04
C ALA A 264 -12.88 -0.48 -15.47
N VAL A 265 -13.92 -1.03 -14.83
CA VAL A 265 -15.32 -0.62 -15.04
C VAL A 265 -15.74 0.58 -14.18
N LYS A 266 -14.86 1.07 -13.30
CA LYS A 266 -15.08 2.25 -12.45
C LYS A 266 -14.24 3.42 -12.97
N ASP A 267 -14.52 4.61 -12.45
CA ASP A 267 -13.68 5.78 -12.69
C ASP A 267 -12.25 5.55 -12.17
N ALA A 268 -11.27 5.89 -13.01
CA ALA A 268 -9.89 6.02 -12.58
C ALA A 268 -9.71 7.31 -11.76
N THR A 269 -8.63 7.38 -11.01
CA THR A 269 -8.33 8.55 -10.18
C THR A 269 -6.86 8.93 -10.25
N ILE A 270 -6.58 10.23 -10.39
CA ILE A 270 -5.23 10.76 -10.25
C ILE A 270 -4.90 10.87 -8.76
N ILE A 271 -3.80 10.25 -8.37
CA ILE A 271 -3.24 10.27 -7.03
C ILE A 271 -1.86 10.95 -7.03
N CYS A 272 -1.44 11.46 -5.88
CA CYS A 272 -0.14 12.10 -5.73
C CYS A 272 0.57 11.64 -4.46
N PRO A 273 1.91 11.76 -4.37
CA PRO A 273 2.65 11.42 -3.16
C PRO A 273 2.23 12.30 -1.97
N ARG A 274 2.08 13.62 -2.18
CA ARG A 274 1.64 14.57 -1.13
C ARG A 274 0.58 15.50 -1.68
N SER A 275 -0.41 15.87 -0.87
CA SER A 275 -1.50 16.74 -1.30
C SER A 275 -1.01 18.14 -1.67
N SER A 276 -0.01 18.67 -0.95
CA SER A 276 0.70 19.93 -1.22
C SER A 276 1.38 20.00 -2.58
N THR A 277 1.80 18.86 -3.13
CA THR A 277 2.41 18.74 -4.46
C THR A 277 1.48 18.05 -5.45
N CYS A 278 0.16 18.17 -5.25
CA CYS A 278 -0.80 17.52 -6.11
C CYS A 278 -0.72 18.07 -7.55
N PRO A 279 -0.55 17.22 -8.57
CA PRO A 279 -0.41 17.62 -9.97
C PRO A 279 -1.76 17.77 -10.69
N ARG A 280 -2.88 17.50 -10.01
CA ARG A 280 -4.23 17.74 -10.55
C ARG A 280 -4.44 19.24 -10.75
N GLU A 281 -5.15 19.62 -11.81
CA GLU A 281 -5.56 21.02 -12.04
C GLU A 281 -6.35 21.58 -10.84
N LYS A 282 -7.31 20.77 -10.34
CA LYS A 282 -7.93 20.97 -9.03
C LYS A 282 -7.16 20.16 -8.01
N ASN A 283 -6.27 20.82 -7.28
CA ASN A 283 -5.35 20.15 -6.37
C ASN A 283 -6.09 19.57 -5.15
N CYS A 284 -5.43 18.67 -4.41
CA CYS A 284 -6.03 17.98 -3.26
C CYS A 284 -6.43 18.92 -2.10
N LEU A 285 -5.83 20.10 -2.02
CA LEU A 285 -6.05 21.12 -0.98
C LEU A 285 -6.90 22.32 -1.47
N GLY A 286 -7.46 22.27 -2.70
CA GLY A 286 -8.20 23.37 -3.32
C GLY A 286 -7.49 24.00 -4.54
N LYS A 287 -7.59 25.33 -4.72
CA LYS A 287 -6.83 26.01 -5.79
C LYS A 287 -5.35 26.02 -5.45
N ALA A 288 -4.49 25.68 -6.41
CA ALA A 288 -3.04 25.82 -6.26
C ALA A 288 -2.70 27.28 -5.94
N LYS A 289 -2.07 27.50 -4.78
CA LYS A 289 -1.37 28.77 -4.56
C LYS A 289 -0.29 28.85 -5.64
N PRO A 290 -0.18 29.97 -6.39
CA PRO A 290 0.87 30.11 -7.38
C PRO A 290 2.22 29.82 -6.74
N LYS A 291 3.08 29.05 -7.44
CA LYS A 291 4.44 28.81 -6.98
C LYS A 291 5.10 30.17 -6.77
N LEU A 292 5.32 30.53 -5.51
CA LEU A 292 6.19 31.66 -5.17
C LEU A 292 7.57 31.30 -5.70
N ARG A 293 8.10 32.10 -6.62
CA ARG A 293 9.50 31.97 -7.03
C ARG A 293 10.35 32.07 -5.76
N PRO A 294 11.24 31.11 -5.49
CA PRO A 294 12.18 31.24 -4.39
C PRO A 294 12.97 32.53 -4.62
N LYS A 295 13.03 33.43 -3.63
CA LYS A 295 13.87 34.64 -3.72
C LYS A 295 15.33 34.33 -4.09
N ILE A 296 15.78 33.11 -3.81
CA ILE A 296 17.10 32.59 -4.21
C ILE A 296 17.26 32.52 -5.73
N ASP A 297 16.21 32.18 -6.48
CA ASP A 297 16.28 32.14 -7.96
C ASP A 297 16.32 33.56 -8.55
N ASP A 298 15.63 34.51 -7.92
CA ASP A 298 15.70 35.93 -8.28
C ASP A 298 17.08 36.52 -7.97
N ILE A 299 17.67 36.18 -6.81
CA ILE A 299 19.04 36.57 -6.44
C ILE A 299 20.05 35.92 -7.40
N ARG A 300 19.85 34.65 -7.76
CA ARG A 300 20.74 33.93 -8.68
C ARG A 300 20.67 34.53 -10.09
N GLN A 301 19.49 34.94 -10.55
CA GLN A 301 19.33 35.66 -11.81
C GLN A 301 19.94 37.07 -11.75
N ALA A 302 19.79 37.81 -10.66
CA ALA A 302 20.40 39.14 -10.48
C ALA A 302 21.94 39.06 -10.48
N VAL A 303 22.51 38.07 -9.80
CA VAL A 303 23.96 37.82 -9.78
C VAL A 303 24.48 37.36 -11.15
N LEU A 304 23.72 36.55 -11.88
CA LEU A 304 24.08 36.13 -13.25
C LEU A 304 23.87 37.26 -14.30
N ALA A 305 22.97 38.21 -14.03
CA ALA A 305 22.72 39.38 -14.88
C ALA A 305 23.68 40.55 -14.63
N GLY A 306 24.55 40.45 -13.61
CA GLY A 306 25.62 41.43 -13.37
C GLY A 306 25.15 42.77 -12.77
N GLU A 307 23.93 42.84 -12.24
CA GLU A 307 23.45 44.05 -11.55
C GLU A 307 23.87 44.01 -10.08
N SER A 308 24.92 44.78 -9.76
CA SER A 308 25.26 45.12 -8.38
C SER A 308 24.38 46.29 -7.93
N ALA A 309 23.92 46.21 -6.67
CA ALA A 309 22.96 47.12 -6.02
C ALA A 309 23.21 48.62 -6.19
#